data_AF-A0A8W8JNV4-F1
#
_entry.id   AF-A0A8W8JNV4-F1
#
_cell.length_a   1.000
_cell.length_b   1.000
_cell.length_c   1.000
_cell.angle_alpha   90.00
_cell.angle_beta   90.00
_cell.angle_gamma   90.00
#
_symmetry.space_group_name_H-M   'P 1'
#
loop_
_entity.id
_entity.type
_entity.pdbx_description
1 polymer ?
#
loop_
_entity_poly.entity_id
_entity_poly.type
_entity_poly.pdbx_seq_one_letter_code
_entity_poly.pdbx_strand_id
1 'polypeptide(L)'
;MLIIKLEEIENNMQAKINTGIEDVTTDIIKNFTRILANKLACASNETVISGSSCADILKRFPNTKGKDGVYNIIDVSNKMKAVYCDMTTDNGGWTVISLSSSSL
;
A
#
# COMPACT_ATOMS: atom_id res chain seq x y z
N MET A 1 47.19 19.12 32.74
CA MET A 1 47.46 17.89 31.95
C MET A 1 46.67 16.68 32.43
N LEU A 2 46.45 16.47 33.74
CA LEU A 2 45.63 15.35 34.26
C LEU A 2 44.11 15.55 34.12
N ILE A 3 43.61 16.76 34.32
CA ILE A 3 42.17 17.09 34.20
C ILE A 3 41.64 16.81 32.79
N ILE A 4 42.40 17.22 31.77
CA ILE A 4 42.06 16.96 30.35
C ILE A 4 41.93 15.47 30.07
N LYS A 5 42.79 14.62 30.66
CA LYS A 5 42.71 13.16 30.50
C LYS A 5 41.48 12.57 31.19
N LEU A 6 41.02 13.16 32.30
CA LEU A 6 39.79 12.73 32.98
C LEU A 6 38.55 13.10 32.15
N GLU A 7 38.49 14.33 31.63
CA GLU A 7 37.42 14.78 30.74
C GLU A 7 37.36 13.93 29.46
N GLU A 8 38.51 13.56 28.88
CA GLU A 8 38.58 12.68 27.71
C GLU A 8 38.03 11.27 28.00
N ILE A 9 38.33 10.72 29.18
CA ILE A 9 37.80 9.43 29.62
C ILE A 9 36.28 9.49 29.79
N GLU A 10 35.76 10.54 30.43
CA GLU A 10 34.32 10.75 30.63
C GLU A 10 33.59 10.88 29.30
N ASN A 11 34.12 11.67 28.37
CA ASN A 11 33.56 11.84 27.03
C ASN A 11 33.56 10.54 26.22
N ASN A 12 34.65 9.75 26.28
CA ASN A 12 34.74 8.47 25.59
C ASN A 12 33.75 7.44 26.17
N MET A 13 33.57 7.46 27.49
CA MET A 13 32.59 6.62 28.16
C MET A 13 31.17 6.99 27.75
N GLN A 14 30.83 8.29 27.74
CA GLN A 14 29.52 8.78 27.31
C GLN A 14 29.25 8.46 25.83
N ALA A 15 30.24 8.60 24.95
CA ALA A 15 30.10 8.29 23.53
C ALA A 15 29.78 6.81 23.31
N LYS A 16 30.50 5.90 23.97
CA LYS A 16 30.24 4.45 23.86
C LYS A 16 28.87 4.05 24.36
N ILE A 17 28.44 4.67 25.47
CA ILE A 17 27.09 4.47 26.00
C ILE A 17 26.05 4.93 24.98
N ASN A 18 26.22 6.13 24.39
CA ASN A 18 25.29 6.68 23.42
C ASN A 18 25.20 5.81 22.15
N THR A 19 26.34 5.39 21.58
CA THR A 19 26.36 4.50 20.41
C THR A 19 25.70 3.15 20.71
N GLY A 20 25.97 2.55 21.88
CA GLY A 20 25.33 1.30 22.27
C GLY A 20 23.80 1.43 22.43
N ILE A 21 23.33 2.58 22.93
CA ILE A 21 21.89 2.88 23.01
C ILE A 21 21.31 3.02 21.59
N GLU A 22 21.96 3.75 20.69
CA GLU A 22 21.48 3.92 19.30
C GLU A 22 21.34 2.59 18.56
N ASP A 23 22.29 1.66 18.73
CA ASP A 23 22.24 0.32 18.13
C ASP A 23 21.04 -0.49 18.64
N VAL A 24 20.86 -0.55 19.97
CA VAL A 24 19.72 -1.25 20.60
C VAL A 24 18.39 -0.63 20.15
N THR A 25 18.32 0.70 20.11
CA THR A 25 17.12 1.42 19.70
C THR A 25 16.79 1.14 18.24
N THR A 26 17.81 1.08 17.38
CA THR A 26 17.67 0.78 15.95
C THR A 26 17.14 -0.64 15.72
N ASP A 27 17.64 -1.63 16.47
CA ASP A 27 17.19 -3.02 16.35
C ASP A 27 15.73 -3.20 16.80
N ILE A 28 15.36 -2.53 17.90
CA ILE A 28 13.98 -2.50 18.38
C ILE A 28 13.07 -1.88 17.30
N ILE A 29 13.43 -0.71 16.78
CA ILE A 29 12.66 -0.01 15.74
C ILE A 29 12.51 -0.91 14.51
N LYS A 30 13.61 -1.47 13.98
CA LYS A 30 13.58 -2.35 12.81
C LYS A 30 12.67 -3.56 13.03
N ASN A 31 12.72 -4.19 14.21
CA ASN A 31 11.86 -5.32 14.51
C ASN A 31 10.38 -4.92 14.55
N PHE A 32 10.06 -3.79 15.20
CA PHE A 32 8.69 -3.25 15.22
C PHE A 32 8.19 -2.90 13.81
N THR A 33 9.01 -2.23 13.00
CA THR A 33 8.66 -1.88 11.61
C THR A 33 8.38 -3.14 10.78
N ARG A 34 9.16 -4.20 10.96
CA ARG A 34 8.97 -5.49 10.26
C ARG A 34 7.67 -6.19 10.70
N ILE A 35 7.37 -6.18 12.00
CA ILE A 35 6.10 -6.72 12.53
C ILE A 35 4.91 -5.96 11.95
N LEU A 36 4.99 -4.63 11.91
CA LEU A 36 3.94 -3.79 11.33
C LEU A 36 3.77 -4.09 9.84
N ALA A 37 4.87 -4.10 9.07
CA ALA A 37 4.83 -4.40 7.63
C ALA A 37 4.21 -5.76 7.32
N ASN A 38 4.57 -6.81 8.07
CA ASN A 38 4.00 -8.15 7.89
C ASN A 38 2.50 -8.20 8.24
N LYS A 39 2.07 -7.44 9.25
CA LYS A 39 0.66 -7.36 9.63
C LYS A 39 -0.18 -6.67 8.55
N LEU A 40 0.38 -5.67 7.86
CA LEU A 40 -0.24 -5.02 6.70
C LEU A 40 -0.17 -5.86 5.42
N ALA A 41 0.85 -6.70 5.25
CA ALA A 41 0.98 -7.56 4.06
C ALA A 41 -0.03 -8.73 4.07
N CYS A 42 -0.28 -9.35 5.22
CA CYS A 42 -1.28 -10.41 5.37
C CYS A 42 -2.70 -9.88 5.55
N ALA A 43 -2.85 -8.65 6.07
CA ALA A 43 -4.07 -7.87 5.92
C ALA A 43 -4.04 -7.20 4.56
N SER A 44 -3.93 -8.00 3.49
CA SER A 44 -4.44 -7.58 2.19
C SER A 44 -5.88 -7.16 2.44
N ASN A 45 -6.06 -5.87 2.71
CA ASN A 45 -7.28 -5.16 2.45
C ASN A 45 -7.46 -5.35 0.95
N GLU A 46 -8.04 -6.48 0.58
CA GLU A 46 -8.84 -6.55 -0.61
C GLU A 46 -10.05 -5.67 -0.27
N THR A 47 -9.81 -4.35 -0.23
CA THR A 47 -10.86 -3.36 -0.34
C THR A 47 -11.62 -3.86 -1.54
N VAL A 48 -12.86 -4.32 -1.34
CA VAL A 48 -13.65 -4.87 -2.44
C VAL A 48 -13.78 -3.73 -3.44
N ILE A 49 -12.91 -3.73 -4.47
CA ILE A 49 -12.80 -2.64 -5.45
C ILE A 49 -14.08 -2.75 -6.26
N SER A 50 -15.05 -1.93 -5.87
CA SER A 50 -16.39 -1.98 -6.40
C SER A 50 -16.95 -0.59 -6.59
N GLY A 51 -17.85 -0.42 -7.54
CA GLY A 51 -18.45 0.87 -7.88
C GLY A 51 -19.69 0.78 -8.72
N SER A 52 -20.31 1.91 -9.00
CA SER A 52 -21.44 1.97 -9.93
C SER A 52 -21.03 1.74 -11.40
N SER A 53 -19.76 1.99 -11.73
CA SER A 53 -19.17 1.82 -13.07
C SER A 53 -17.65 1.74 -13.00
N CYS A 54 -16.98 1.36 -14.10
CA CYS A 54 -15.52 1.38 -14.19
C CYS A 54 -14.94 2.80 -13.98
N ALA A 55 -15.61 3.85 -14.45
CA ALA A 55 -15.19 5.24 -14.24
C ALA A 55 -15.26 5.63 -12.75
N ASP A 56 -16.30 5.18 -12.05
CA ASP A 56 -16.46 5.40 -10.62
C ASP A 56 -15.39 4.63 -9.80
N ILE A 57 -15.05 3.41 -10.24
CA ILE A 57 -13.93 2.65 -9.68
C ILE A 57 -12.61 3.41 -9.87
N LEU A 58 -12.31 3.86 -11.08
CA LEU A 58 -11.07 4.58 -11.38
C LEU A 58 -10.95 5.88 -10.57
N LYS A 59 -12.06 6.59 -10.36
CA LYS A 59 -12.12 7.81 -9.55
C LYS A 59 -11.87 7.54 -8.06
N ARG A 60 -12.49 6.50 -7.49
CA ARG A 60 -12.36 6.16 -6.06
C ARG A 60 -11.06 5.42 -5.74
N PHE A 61 -10.53 4.68 -6.70
CA PHE A 61 -9.32 3.88 -6.57
C PHE A 61 -8.33 4.22 -7.69
N PRO A 62 -7.62 5.38 -7.63
CA PRO A 62 -6.70 5.80 -8.69
C PRO A 62 -5.56 4.81 -8.97
N ASN A 63 -5.26 3.92 -8.03
CA ASN A 63 -4.30 2.82 -8.17
C ASN A 63 -4.77 1.71 -9.14
N THR A 64 -6.00 1.79 -9.65
CA THR A 64 -6.54 0.93 -10.72
C THR A 64 -6.21 1.44 -12.12
N LYS A 65 -5.68 2.67 -12.26
CA LYS A 65 -5.26 3.22 -13.56
C LYS A 65 -4.22 2.31 -14.22
N GLY A 66 -4.42 1.99 -15.49
CA GLY A 66 -3.57 1.09 -16.27
C GLY A 66 -3.72 -0.40 -15.93
N LYS A 67 -4.72 -0.78 -15.13
CA LYS A 67 -4.98 -2.17 -14.74
C LYS A 67 -6.30 -2.66 -15.34
N ASP A 68 -6.25 -3.03 -16.61
CA ASP A 68 -7.41 -3.60 -17.29
C ASP A 68 -7.78 -4.96 -16.68
N GLY A 69 -9.06 -5.30 -16.68
CA GLY A 69 -9.48 -6.58 -16.14
C GLY A 69 -10.94 -6.61 -15.70
N VAL A 70 -11.32 -7.69 -15.01
CA VAL A 70 -12.68 -7.85 -14.50
C VAL A 70 -12.79 -7.20 -13.12
N TYR A 71 -13.76 -6.30 -12.98
CA TYR A 71 -14.11 -5.64 -11.73
C TYR A 71 -15.57 -5.91 -11.36
N ASN A 72 -15.86 -5.80 -10.08
CA ASN A 72 -17.23 -5.88 -9.59
C ASN A 72 -17.88 -4.50 -9.60
N ILE A 73 -19.02 -4.35 -10.26
CA ILE A 73 -19.85 -3.15 -10.16
C ILE A 73 -21.18 -3.46 -9.47
N ILE A 74 -21.74 -2.47 -8.77
CA ILE A 74 -23.06 -2.54 -8.14
C ILE A 74 -24.01 -1.73 -9.02
N ASP A 75 -24.98 -2.41 -9.63
CA ASP A 75 -25.96 -1.74 -10.49
C ASP A 75 -27.05 -1.01 -9.70
N VAL A 76 -27.94 -0.32 -10.41
CA VAL A 76 -29.07 0.42 -9.81
C VAL A 76 -30.05 -0.47 -9.03
N SER A 77 -30.00 -1.79 -9.23
CA SER A 77 -30.80 -2.77 -8.47
C SER A 77 -30.05 -3.30 -7.25
N ASN A 78 -28.92 -2.69 -6.87
CA ASN A 78 -28.00 -3.15 -5.83
C ASN A 78 -27.47 -4.56 -6.07
N LYS A 79 -27.38 -5.01 -7.34
CA LYS A 79 -26.80 -6.31 -7.67
C LYS A 79 -25.36 -6.16 -8.12
N MET A 80 -24.50 -7.02 -7.59
CA MET A 80 -23.11 -7.10 -8.00
C MET A 80 -23.01 -7.81 -9.37
N LYS A 81 -22.25 -7.21 -10.29
CA LYS A 81 -21.99 -7.73 -11.63
C LYS A 81 -20.50 -7.66 -11.92
N ALA A 82 -19.96 -8.73 -12.47
CA ALA A 82 -18.61 -8.75 -13.01
C ALA A 82 -18.63 -8.12 -14.42
N VAL A 83 -17.84 -7.07 -14.62
CA VAL A 83 -17.68 -6.40 -15.92
C VAL A 83 -16.21 -6.27 -16.26
N TYR A 84 -15.87 -6.29 -17.53
CA TYR A 84 -14.52 -5.95 -17.97
C TYR A 84 -14.37 -4.42 -18.01
N CYS A 85 -13.40 -3.91 -17.26
CA CYS A 85 -13.01 -2.52 -17.28
C CYS A 85 -11.70 -2.35 -18.04
N ASP A 86 -11.73 -1.47 -19.03
CA ASP A 86 -10.52 -0.91 -19.64
C ASP A 86 -10.14 0.35 -18.84
N MET A 87 -9.03 0.24 -18.11
CA MET A 87 -8.47 1.28 -17.24
C MET A 87 -7.26 1.97 -17.88
N THR A 88 -6.99 1.71 -19.17
CA THR A 88 -5.79 2.15 -19.88
C THR A 88 -6.12 3.09 -21.04
N THR A 89 -7.04 2.70 -21.92
CA THR A 89 -7.38 3.42 -23.15
C THR A 89 -8.07 4.76 -22.84
N ASP A 90 -7.63 5.85 -23.48
CA ASP A 90 -8.23 7.18 -23.35
C ASP A 90 -8.46 7.63 -21.89
N ASN A 91 -7.44 7.44 -21.06
CA ASN A 91 -7.44 7.68 -19.60
C ASN A 91 -8.22 6.67 -18.75
N GLY A 92 -8.78 5.62 -19.36
CA GLY A 92 -9.42 4.50 -18.67
C GLY A 92 -10.81 4.80 -18.14
N GLY A 93 -11.36 3.84 -17.38
CA GLY A 93 -12.69 3.94 -16.78
C GLY A 93 -13.81 3.46 -17.72
N TRP A 94 -13.47 2.79 -18.81
CA TRP A 94 -14.43 2.27 -19.78
C TRP A 94 -15.03 0.96 -19.29
N THR A 95 -16.36 0.89 -19.25
CA THR A 95 -17.07 -0.37 -19.04
C THR A 95 -17.31 -1.01 -20.39
N VAL A 96 -16.68 -2.15 -20.66
CA VAL A 96 -16.82 -2.83 -21.95
C VAL A 96 -18.15 -3.58 -21.99
N ILE A 97 -18.97 -3.25 -22.99
CA ILE A 97 -20.26 -3.90 -23.25
C ILE A 97 -20.03 -4.92 -24.35
N SER A 98 -20.20 -6.21 -24.06
CA SER A 98 -20.17 -7.24 -25.10
C SER A 98 -21.58 -7.45 -25.67
N LEU A 99 -21.76 -7.14 -26.95
CA LEU A 99 -22.89 -7.65 -27.72
C LEU A 99 -22.46 -9.02 -28.24
N SER A 100 -22.64 -10.07 -27.44
CA SER A 100 -22.61 -11.42 -28.00
C SER A 100 -23.83 -11.53 -28.92
N SER A 101 -23.64 -11.36 -30.22
CA SER A 101 -24.60 -11.81 -31.21
C SER A 101 -24.72 -13.32 -31.02
N SER A 102 -25.75 -13.73 -30.28
CA SER A 102 -26.23 -15.11 -30.25
C SER A 102 -26.32 -15.56 -31.70
N SER A 103 -25.51 -16.54 -32.08
CA SER A 103 -25.57 -17.14 -33.42
C SER A 103 -27.03 -17.45 -33.75
N LEU A 104 -27.49 -16.92 -34.88
CA LEU A 104 -28.75 -17.29 -35.55
C LEU A 104 -28.79 -18.79 -35.82
#